data_AF-A0A957I1I8-F1
#
_entry.id   AF-A0A957I1I8-F1
#
_cell.length_a   1.000
_cell.length_b   1.000
_cell.length_c   1.000
_cell.angle_alpha   90.00
_cell.angle_beta   90.00
_cell.angle_gamma   90.00
#
_symmetry.space_group_name_H-M   'P 1'
#
loop_
_entity.id
_entity.type
_entity.pdbx_description
1 polymer ?
#
loop_
_entity_poly.entity_id
_entity_poly.type
_entity_poly.pdbx_seq_one_letter_code
_entity_poly.pdbx_strand_id
1 'polypeptide(L)'
;MIPENRIPTHPGVVLEEEFLIPLGLTQVALARHLGVPTQRINELIRGKRGVTPETAWLLAGAFGTTPQFWLNLQSNYDLAKNRPKQTIQPLALAA
;
A
#
# COMPACT_ATOMS: atom_id res chain seq x y z
N MET A 1 -0.97 -2.06 -21.58
CA MET A 1 -0.99 -0.59 -21.38
C MET A 1 -1.64 -0.29 -20.05
N ILE A 2 -0.97 0.43 -19.15
CA ILE A 2 -1.58 0.97 -17.92
C ILE A 2 -2.11 2.35 -18.31
N PRO A 3 -3.41 2.66 -18.10
CA PRO A 3 -3.97 3.96 -18.48
C PRO A 3 -3.23 5.09 -17.75
N GLU A 4 -2.69 6.04 -18.52
CA GLU A 4 -1.81 7.14 -18.07
C GLU A 4 -2.45 8.10 -17.06
N ASN A 5 -3.75 7.94 -16.77
CA ASN A 5 -4.56 8.87 -15.98
C ASN A 5 -5.26 8.26 -14.76
N ARG A 6 -4.92 7.03 -14.35
CA ARG A 6 -5.51 6.42 -13.15
C ARG A 6 -4.63 6.70 -11.93
N ILE A 7 -5.19 7.38 -10.94
CA ILE A 7 -4.55 7.51 -9.62
C ILE A 7 -4.37 6.07 -9.07
N PRO A 8 -3.15 5.63 -8.74
CA PRO A 8 -2.92 4.33 -8.12
C PRO A 8 -3.80 4.16 -6.89
N THR A 9 -4.33 2.96 -6.70
CA THR A 9 -5.22 2.64 -5.58
C THR A 9 -4.43 2.56 -4.28
N HIS A 10 -4.98 3.10 -3.18
CA HIS A 10 -4.35 2.98 -1.87
C HIS A 10 -4.19 1.50 -1.48
N PRO A 11 -3.05 1.07 -0.90
CA PRO A 11 -2.83 -0.35 -0.56
C PRO A 11 -3.90 -0.94 0.36
N GLY A 12 -4.49 -0.13 1.23
CA GLY A 12 -5.59 -0.55 2.10
C GLY A 12 -6.86 -0.94 1.36
N VAL A 13 -7.16 -0.30 0.22
CA VAL A 13 -8.29 -0.69 -0.63
C VAL A 13 -7.96 -2.01 -1.34
N VAL A 14 -6.73 -2.18 -1.82
CA VAL A 14 -6.29 -3.46 -2.40
C VAL A 14 -6.38 -4.59 -1.37
N LEU A 15 -5.96 -4.34 -0.13
CA LEU A 15 -6.09 -5.31 0.96
C LEU A 15 -7.54 -5.72 1.21
N GLU A 16 -8.47 -4.77 1.21
CA GLU A 16 -9.90 -5.05 1.45
C GLU A 16 -10.53 -5.81 0.28
N GLU A 17 -10.39 -5.29 -0.93
CA GLU A 17 -11.10 -5.76 -2.13
C GLU A 17 -10.51 -7.06 -2.72
N GLU A 18 -9.18 -7.21 -2.69
CA GLU A 18 -8.51 -8.33 -3.37
C GLU A 18 -8.14 -9.48 -2.41
N PHE A 19 -8.18 -9.24 -1.09
CA PHE A 19 -7.81 -10.26 -0.09
C PHE A 19 -8.90 -10.50 0.94
N LEU A 20 -9.35 -9.47 1.68
CA LEU A 20 -10.28 -9.70 2.79
C LEU A 20 -11.68 -10.14 2.32
N ILE A 21 -12.26 -9.42 1.36
CA ILE A 21 -13.60 -9.73 0.83
C ILE A 21 -13.62 -11.11 0.15
N PRO A 22 -12.69 -11.45 -0.78
CA PRO A 22 -12.70 -12.76 -1.44
C PRO A 22 -12.47 -13.93 -0.48
N LEU A 23 -11.72 -13.72 0.61
CA LEU A 23 -11.47 -14.74 1.63
C LEU A 23 -12.53 -14.77 2.74
N GLY A 24 -13.52 -13.88 2.72
CA GLY A 24 -14.52 -13.76 3.79
C GLY A 24 -13.92 -13.38 5.15
N LEU A 25 -12.77 -12.68 5.16
CA LEU A 25 -12.05 -12.32 6.38
C LEU A 25 -12.45 -10.93 6.88
N THR A 26 -12.65 -10.82 8.20
CA THR A 26 -12.87 -9.52 8.84
C THR A 26 -11.54 -8.83 9.16
N GLN A 27 -11.57 -7.50 9.26
CA GLN A 27 -10.39 -6.72 9.72
C GLN A 27 -9.90 -7.17 11.10
N VAL A 28 -10.82 -7.56 11.99
CA VAL A 28 -10.52 -8.10 13.32
C VAL A 28 -9.80 -9.44 13.23
N ALA A 29 -10.26 -10.33 12.35
CA ALA A 29 -9.62 -11.62 12.13
C ALA A 29 -8.20 -11.46 11.59
N LEU A 30 -7.99 -10.59 10.61
CA LEU A 30 -6.66 -10.27 10.11
C LEU A 30 -5.77 -9.68 11.20
N ALA A 31 -6.25 -8.68 11.94
CA ALA A 31 -5.48 -8.03 13.00
C ALA A 31 -5.02 -9.03 14.07
N ARG A 32 -5.92 -9.93 14.49
CA ARG A 32 -5.61 -11.03 15.41
C ARG A 32 -4.56 -11.97 14.83
N HIS A 33 -4.71 -12.38 13.58
CA HIS A 33 -3.76 -13.27 12.92
C HIS A 33 -2.35 -12.65 12.82
N LEU A 34 -2.27 -11.35 12.53
CA LEU A 34 -1.02 -10.61 12.44
C LEU A 34 -0.43 -10.19 13.80
N GLY A 35 -1.15 -10.39 14.91
CA GLY A 35 -0.71 -9.94 16.24
C GLY A 35 -0.64 -8.42 16.39
N VAL A 36 -1.47 -7.66 15.67
CA VAL A 36 -1.50 -6.18 15.71
C VAL A 36 -2.85 -5.64 16.19
N PRO A 37 -2.93 -4.39 16.67
CA PRO A 37 -4.21 -3.78 17.02
C PRO A 37 -5.15 -3.68 15.80
N THR A 38 -6.44 -3.98 15.97
CA THR A 38 -7.47 -3.84 14.92
C THR A 38 -7.48 -2.45 14.30
N GLN A 39 -7.24 -1.41 15.10
CA GLN A 39 -7.14 -0.03 14.62
C GLN A 39 -6.07 0.15 13.55
N ARG A 40 -4.95 -0.57 13.61
CA ARG A 40 -3.88 -0.51 12.59
C ARG A 40 -4.41 -0.95 11.22
N ILE A 41 -5.17 -2.04 11.18
CA ILE A 41 -5.79 -2.56 9.94
C ILE A 41 -6.92 -1.65 9.47
N ASN A 42 -7.74 -1.14 10.39
CA ASN A 42 -8.80 -0.20 10.05
C ASN A 42 -8.27 1.10 9.44
N GLU A 43 -7.23 1.69 10.03
CA GLU A 43 -6.59 2.91 9.50
C GLU A 43 -5.95 2.67 8.14
N LEU A 44 -5.34 1.50 7.93
CA LEU A 44 -4.77 1.11 6.64
C LEU A 44 -5.86 1.05 5.57
N ILE A 45 -6.94 0.30 5.83
CA ILE A 45 -8.06 0.16 4.89
C ILE A 45 -8.72 1.50 4.58
N ARG A 46 -8.91 2.35 5.60
CA ARG A 46 -9.52 3.69 5.42
C ARG A 46 -8.56 4.73 4.81
N GLY A 47 -7.35 4.34 4.39
CA GLY A 47 -6.39 5.25 3.77
C GLY A 47 -5.80 6.29 4.71
N LYS A 48 -5.96 6.13 6.02
CA LYS A 48 -5.43 7.04 7.05
C LYS A 48 -3.97 6.74 7.37
N ARG A 49 -3.52 5.51 7.09
CA ARG A 49 -2.17 5.01 7.31
C ARG A 49 -1.70 4.27 6.07
N GLY A 50 -0.42 4.46 5.72
CA GLY A 50 0.23 3.68 4.67
C GLY A 50 0.88 2.38 5.18
N VAL A 51 1.29 1.53 4.25
CA VAL A 51 2.07 0.32 4.54
C VAL A 51 3.51 0.69 4.90
N THR A 52 3.94 0.33 6.10
CA THR A 52 5.35 0.37 6.51
C THR A 52 6.08 -0.93 6.12
N PRO A 53 7.42 -0.97 6.08
CA PRO A 53 8.16 -2.22 5.82
C PRO A 53 7.80 -3.38 6.75
N GLU A 54 7.59 -3.09 8.04
CA GLU A 54 7.09 -4.07 9.02
C GLU A 54 5.71 -4.60 8.62
N THR A 55 4.78 -3.72 8.25
CA THR A 55 3.43 -4.10 7.83
C THR A 55 3.48 -4.93 6.53
N ALA A 56 4.37 -4.60 5.62
CA ALA A 56 4.56 -5.34 4.37
C ALA A 56 5.02 -6.78 4.62
N TRP A 57 5.94 -7.00 5.57
CA TRP A 57 6.36 -8.35 5.98
C TRP A 57 5.22 -9.15 6.60
N LEU A 58 4.42 -8.52 7.48
CA LEU A 58 3.25 -9.15 8.09
C LEU A 58 2.21 -9.59 7.04
N LEU A 59 1.86 -8.70 6.11
CA LEU A 59 0.89 -8.99 5.06
C LEU A 59 1.44 -10.03 4.07
N ALA A 60 2.73 -9.99 3.74
CA ALA A 60 3.38 -10.99 2.90
C ALA A 60 3.28 -12.39 3.50
N GLY A 61 3.57 -12.52 4.80
CA GLY A 61 3.44 -13.79 5.52
C GLY A 61 2.00 -14.30 5.56
N ALA A 62 1.02 -13.42 5.78
CA ALA A 62 -0.39 -13.81 5.87
C ALA A 62 -1.01 -14.24 4.54
N PHE A 63 -0.59 -13.62 3.42
CA PHE A 63 -1.25 -13.82 2.12
C PHE A 63 -0.38 -14.53 1.09
N GLY A 64 0.82 -14.99 1.46
CA GLY A 64 1.72 -15.68 0.53
C GLY A 64 2.22 -14.77 -0.60
N THR A 65 2.33 -13.47 -0.35
CA THR A 65 2.87 -12.48 -1.29
C THR A 65 4.32 -12.10 -0.91
N THR A 66 4.89 -11.09 -1.58
CA THR A 66 6.17 -10.50 -1.17
C THR A 66 5.96 -9.19 -0.41
N PRO A 67 6.88 -8.75 0.47
CA PRO A 67 6.80 -7.43 1.07
C PRO A 67 6.95 -6.31 0.03
N GLN A 68 7.72 -6.55 -1.05
CA GLN A 68 7.86 -5.61 -2.17
C GLN A 68 6.52 -5.37 -2.87
N PHE A 69 5.65 -6.38 -3.00
CA PHE A 69 4.30 -6.18 -3.55
C PHE A 69 3.56 -5.07 -2.80
N TRP A 70 3.53 -5.12 -1.47
CA TRP A 70 2.85 -4.12 -0.65
C TRP A 70 3.54 -2.76 -0.66
N LEU A 71 4.88 -2.72 -0.59
CA LEU A 71 5.63 -1.47 -0.65
C LEU A 71 5.55 -0.78 -2.02
N ASN A 72 5.44 -1.54 -3.10
CA ASN A 72 5.26 -0.99 -4.44
C ASN A 72 3.89 -0.33 -4.58
N LEU A 73 2.83 -0.95 -4.04
CA LEU A 73 1.51 -0.31 -3.99
C LEU A 73 1.57 1.02 -3.22
N GLN A 74 2.24 1.03 -2.06
CA GLN A 74 2.40 2.24 -1.24
C GLN A 74 3.17 3.33 -1.99
N SER A 75 4.31 2.96 -2.56
CA SER A 75 5.19 3.89 -3.28
C SER A 75 4.48 4.49 -4.49
N ASN A 76 3.77 3.68 -5.27
CA ASN A 76 3.00 4.15 -6.41
C ASN A 76 1.89 5.12 -5.99
N TYR A 77 1.14 4.78 -4.93
CA TYR A 77 0.11 5.66 -4.37
C TYR A 77 0.69 7.00 -3.90
N ASP A 78 1.78 6.96 -3.13
CA ASP A 78 2.38 8.17 -2.56
C ASP A 78 2.99 9.06 -3.63
N LEU A 79 3.68 8.49 -4.63
CA LEU A 79 4.24 9.25 -5.75
C LEU A 79 3.16 9.94 -6.57
N ALA A 80 2.04 9.26 -6.82
CA ALA A 80 0.93 9.86 -7.55
C ALA A 80 0.20 10.92 -6.74
N LYS A 81 -0.04 10.67 -5.44
CA LYS A 81 -0.72 11.61 -4.54
C LYS A 81 0.09 12.88 -4.31
N ASN A 82 1.41 12.76 -4.26
CA ASN A 82 2.33 13.85 -3.96
C ASN A 82 3.10 14.32 -5.21
N ARG A 83 2.58 14.07 -6.41
CA ARG A 83 3.22 14.48 -7.67
C ARG A 83 3.45 16.00 -7.65
N PRO A 84 4.72 16.47 -7.69
CA PRO A 84 5.00 17.90 -7.63
C PRO A 84 4.53 18.57 -8.93
N LYS A 85 4.01 19.80 -8.80
CA LYS A 85 3.71 20.65 -9.95
C LYS A 85 4.99 21.20 -10.60
N GLN A 86 6.02 21.37 -9.79
CA GLN A 86 7.30 21.91 -10.23
C GLN A 86 8.21 20.79 -10.74
N THR A 87 8.73 20.95 -11.94
CA THR A 87 9.77 20.07 -12.49
C THR A 87 11.13 20.67 -12.17
N ILE A 88 12.02 19.85 -11.61
CA ILE A 88 13.41 20.23 -11.33
C ILE A 88 14.27 19.74 -12.49
N GLN A 89 15.11 20.61 -13.04
CA GLN A 89 16.05 20.20 -14.09
C GLN A 89 17.11 19.25 -13.51
N PRO A 90 17.48 18.17 -14.22
CA PRO A 90 18.58 17.30 -13.79
C PRO A 90 19.88 18.08 -13.66
N LEU A 91 20.71 17.68 -12.69
CA LEU A 91 22.06 18.22 -12.58
C LEU A 91 22.82 17.84 -13.86
N ALA A 92 23.28 18.83 -14.62
CA ALA A 92 24.24 18.61 -15.68
C ALA A 92 25.62 18.43 -15.05
N LEU A 93 26.34 17.35 -15.40
CA LEU A 93 27.77 17.26 -15.14
C LEU A 93 28.43 18.40 -15.92
N ALA A 94 29.08 19.32 -15.21
CA ALA A 94 30.01 20.25 -15.85
C ALA A 94 31.12 19.40 -16.48
N ALA A 95 31.24 19.49 -17.82
CA ALA A 95 32.29 18.85 -18.59
C ALA A 95 33.66 19.42 -18.23
#